data_AF-A0A559MJ59-F1
#
_entry.id   AF-A0A559MJ59-F1
#
_cell.length_a   1.000
_cell.length_b   1.000
_cell.length_c   1.000
_cell.angle_alpha   90.00
_cell.angle_beta   90.00
_cell.angle_gamma   90.00
#
_symmetry.space_group_name_H-M   'P 1'
#
loop_
_entity.id
_entity.type
_entity.pdbx_description
1 polymer ?
#
loop_
_entity_poly.entity_id
_entity_poly.type
_entity_poly.pdbx_seq_one_letter_code
_entity_poly.pdbx_strand_id
1 'polypeptide(L)'
;MGSGEYESATSLSTWIPENTPKAILKGSWDSVRVAFFVLYEFLNMVVQPENLQHLPSVLARLHQNSESLNGKFGFQVPTYHGTLRQDNSWTDSWENFFAHALQRSFDIEQSVNGTSSEIIGLCDSLFKSVIPNLLGPLQNQSRELKPCLNHGDLWSGNFALDLRTHRIIVFDACSFWGHNEYDLAEWGPSRSNFDHCLSETYHKWIPISPPENQIIDDMMYLIKRYCPESQV
;
A
#
# COMPACT_ATOMS: atom_id res chain seq x y z
N MET A 1 -14.56 5.88 -3.10
CA MET A 1 -13.50 5.75 -4.11
C MET A 1 -12.86 7.10 -4.39
N GLY A 2 -13.52 8.04 -5.09
CA GLY A 2 -12.90 9.33 -5.48
C GLY A 2 -12.32 10.17 -4.33
N SER A 3 -12.92 10.17 -3.14
CA SER A 3 -12.29 10.82 -1.96
C SER A 3 -10.99 10.15 -1.55
N GLY A 4 -10.95 8.81 -1.51
CA GLY A 4 -9.75 8.07 -1.12
C GLY A 4 -8.60 8.35 -2.07
N GLU A 5 -8.86 8.25 -3.37
CA GLU A 5 -7.88 8.52 -4.42
C GLU A 5 -7.33 9.96 -4.36
N TYR A 6 -8.20 10.98 -4.24
CA TYR A 6 -7.77 12.37 -4.09
C TYR A 6 -6.90 12.60 -2.85
N GLU A 7 -7.30 12.03 -1.71
CA GLU A 7 -6.54 12.17 -0.45
C GLU A 7 -5.19 11.45 -0.53
N SER A 8 -5.12 10.28 -1.18
CA SER A 8 -3.86 9.57 -1.47
C SER A 8 -2.93 10.44 -2.30
N ALA A 9 -3.38 10.92 -3.46
CA ALA A 9 -2.57 11.75 -4.35
C ALA A 9 -2.13 13.06 -3.71
N THR A 10 -2.99 13.69 -2.91
CA THR A 10 -2.65 14.89 -2.14
C THR A 10 -1.58 14.62 -1.07
N SER A 11 -1.70 13.48 -0.39
CA SER A 11 -0.73 13.05 0.63
C SER A 11 0.63 12.74 -0.01
N LEU A 12 0.65 11.99 -1.12
CA LEU A 12 1.88 11.75 -1.88
C LEU A 12 2.51 13.05 -2.39
N SER A 13 1.71 13.96 -2.95
CA SER A 13 2.20 15.26 -3.47
C SER A 13 2.84 16.13 -2.38
N THR A 14 2.48 15.91 -1.11
CA THR A 14 3.09 16.62 0.02
C THR A 14 4.53 16.16 0.28
N TRP A 15 4.80 14.85 0.15
CA TRP A 15 6.07 14.25 0.54
C TRP A 15 7.02 13.97 -0.64
N ILE A 16 6.46 13.76 -1.83
CA ILE A 16 7.17 13.51 -3.09
C ILE A 16 6.57 14.34 -4.25
N PRO A 17 6.51 15.69 -4.15
CA PRO A 17 5.82 16.57 -5.10
C PRO A 17 6.31 16.45 -6.56
N GLU A 18 7.51 15.92 -6.76
CA GLU A 18 8.13 15.76 -8.07
C GLU A 18 7.92 14.38 -8.71
N ASN A 19 7.28 13.46 -7.99
CA ASN A 19 7.18 12.04 -8.34
C ASN A 19 5.74 11.52 -8.28
N THR A 20 4.75 12.39 -8.31
CA THR A 20 3.34 11.99 -8.39
C THR A 20 2.53 13.08 -9.10
N PRO A 21 1.46 12.74 -9.82
CA PRO A 21 0.58 13.74 -10.42
C PRO A 21 -0.17 14.50 -9.32
N LYS A 22 -0.14 15.83 -9.39
CA LYS A 22 -0.91 16.68 -8.50
C LYS A 22 -2.42 16.52 -8.76
N ALA A 23 -3.15 16.07 -7.75
CA ALA A 23 -4.60 16.16 -7.73
C ALA A 23 -5.04 17.64 -7.61
N ILE A 24 -5.85 18.09 -8.56
CA ILE A 24 -6.31 19.48 -8.67
C ILE A 24 -7.62 19.66 -7.90
N LEU A 25 -8.61 18.80 -8.17
CA LEU A 25 -9.91 18.85 -7.49
C LEU A 25 -10.62 17.50 -7.58
N LYS A 26 -11.59 17.28 -6.69
CA LYS A 26 -12.55 16.17 -6.75
C LYS A 26 -13.96 16.72 -6.78
N GLY A 27 -14.88 15.98 -7.39
CA GLY A 27 -16.27 16.39 -7.48
C GLY A 27 -17.22 15.23 -7.75
N SER A 28 -18.50 15.56 -7.76
CA SER A 28 -19.57 14.67 -8.17
C SER A 28 -20.35 15.32 -9.30
N TRP A 29 -20.79 14.51 -10.25
CA TRP A 29 -21.66 14.91 -11.33
C TRP A 29 -23.01 14.20 -11.19
N ASP A 30 -24.07 14.99 -11.10
CA ASP A 30 -25.44 14.49 -10.94
C ASP A 30 -26.23 14.78 -12.22
N SER A 31 -26.04 13.92 -13.22
CA SER A 31 -26.98 13.82 -14.34
C SER A 31 -27.28 12.36 -14.59
N VAL A 32 -28.46 11.91 -14.16
CA VAL A 32 -29.02 10.55 -14.35
C VAL A 32 -28.33 9.43 -13.56
N ARG A 33 -27.03 9.52 -13.26
CA ARG A 33 -26.30 8.67 -12.31
C ARG A 33 -25.31 9.52 -11.53
N VAL A 34 -25.19 9.26 -10.22
CA VAL A 34 -24.14 9.86 -9.39
C VAL A 34 -22.79 9.32 -9.88
N ALA A 35 -22.02 10.17 -10.56
CA ALA A 35 -20.64 9.90 -10.92
C ALA A 35 -19.72 10.74 -10.04
N PHE A 36 -18.55 10.20 -9.70
CA PHE A 36 -17.50 10.92 -8.99
C PHE A 36 -16.29 11.04 -9.90
N PHE A 37 -15.55 12.13 -9.77
CA PHE A 37 -14.34 12.36 -10.55
C PHE A 37 -13.25 13.01 -9.71
N VAL A 38 -12.00 12.76 -10.11
CA VAL A 38 -10.81 13.44 -9.65
C VAL A 38 -10.11 14.00 -10.88
N LEU A 39 -9.71 15.27 -10.83
CA LEU A 39 -8.93 15.90 -11.89
C LEU A 39 -7.48 15.99 -11.43
N TYR A 40 -6.57 15.59 -12.31
CA TYR A 40 -5.13 15.65 -12.10
C TYR A 40 -4.49 16.63 -13.06
N GLU A 41 -3.28 17.05 -12.74
CA GLU A 41 -2.38 17.56 -13.78
C GLU A 41 -2.08 16.46 -14.81
N PHE A 42 -1.82 16.87 -16.05
CA PHE A 42 -1.46 15.93 -17.11
C PHE A 42 0.06 15.80 -17.20
N LEU A 43 0.55 14.56 -17.12
CA LEU A 43 1.96 14.20 -17.32
C LEU A 43 2.08 13.30 -18.55
N ASN A 44 3.05 13.59 -19.42
CA ASN A 44 3.33 12.76 -20.59
C ASN A 44 4.31 11.66 -20.19
N MET A 45 3.80 10.45 -19.97
CA MET A 45 4.55 9.36 -19.33
C MET A 45 4.68 8.13 -20.23
N VAL A 46 5.73 7.34 -20.01
CA VAL A 46 5.86 5.98 -20.56
C VAL A 46 5.83 4.97 -19.41
N VAL A 47 4.89 4.03 -19.50
CA VAL A 47 4.73 2.92 -18.54
C VAL A 47 5.80 1.86 -18.81
N GLN A 48 6.24 1.13 -17.78
CA GLN A 48 7.32 0.13 -17.86
C GLN A 48 8.63 0.67 -18.46
N PRO A 49 9.23 1.72 -17.88
CA PRO A 49 10.49 2.23 -18.39
C PRO A 49 11.62 1.21 -18.19
N GLU A 50 12.55 1.16 -19.14
CA GLU A 50 13.69 0.22 -19.11
C GLU A 50 14.62 0.43 -17.90
N ASN A 51 14.57 1.60 -17.26
CA ASN A 51 15.44 1.95 -16.13
C ASN A 51 14.63 2.40 -14.89
N LEU A 52 14.38 1.44 -13.99
CA LEU A 52 13.72 1.67 -12.70
C LEU A 52 14.69 1.85 -11.53
N GLN A 53 15.98 2.05 -11.76
CA GLN A 53 16.98 2.17 -10.68
C GLN A 53 16.65 3.28 -9.65
N HIS A 54 15.86 4.26 -10.05
CA HIS A 54 15.45 5.39 -9.21
C HIS A 54 14.13 5.17 -8.46
N LEU A 55 13.32 4.17 -8.82
CA LEU A 55 12.05 3.89 -8.15
C LEU A 55 12.27 3.54 -6.65
N PRO A 56 13.22 2.68 -6.27
CA PRO A 56 13.49 2.40 -4.86
C PRO A 56 13.88 3.63 -4.04
N SER A 57 14.62 4.58 -4.62
CA SER A 57 15.03 5.80 -3.90
C SER A 57 13.90 6.82 -3.77
N VAL A 58 12.95 6.85 -4.71
CA VAL A 58 11.70 7.62 -4.58
C VAL A 58 10.86 7.06 -3.44
N LEU A 59 10.66 5.74 -3.40
CA LEU A 59 9.87 5.08 -2.35
C LEU A 59 10.54 5.22 -0.98
N ALA A 60 11.86 5.01 -0.89
CA ALA A 60 12.59 5.21 0.36
C ALA A 60 12.47 6.64 0.89
N ARG A 61 12.56 7.65 0.00
CA ARG A 61 12.35 9.05 0.38
C ARG A 61 10.95 9.29 0.93
N LEU A 62 9.92 8.71 0.31
CA LEU A 62 8.55 8.78 0.82
C LEU A 62 8.45 8.20 2.24
N HIS A 63 8.94 6.98 2.44
CA HIS A 63 8.85 6.30 3.74
C HIS A 63 9.68 6.97 4.84
N GLN A 64 10.89 7.44 4.53
CA GLN A 64 11.75 8.11 5.52
C GLN A 64 11.21 9.45 5.95
N ASN A 65 10.71 10.26 5.02
CA ASN A 65 10.37 11.66 5.29
C ASN A 65 8.93 11.85 5.76
N SER A 66 8.01 10.99 5.31
CA SER A 66 6.60 11.14 5.67
C SER A 66 6.35 10.87 7.15
N GLU A 67 5.37 11.56 7.71
CA GLU A 67 5.01 11.44 9.12
C GLU A 67 3.50 11.51 9.31
N SER A 68 2.96 10.52 10.03
CA SER A 68 1.55 10.49 10.41
C SER A 68 1.25 11.60 11.43
N LEU A 69 0.29 12.48 11.12
CA LEU A 69 -0.03 13.66 11.93
C LEU A 69 -0.41 13.34 13.39
N ASN A 70 -0.89 12.13 13.66
CA ASN A 70 -1.29 11.67 14.99
C ASN A 70 -0.37 10.56 15.53
N GLY A 71 0.70 10.19 14.83
CA GLY A 71 1.60 9.12 15.20
C GLY A 71 0.99 7.71 15.15
N LYS A 72 -0.20 7.54 14.56
CA LYS A 72 -0.92 6.26 14.48
C LYS A 72 -0.89 5.66 13.07
N PHE A 73 -1.18 4.37 12.99
CA PHE A 73 -1.42 3.66 11.74
C PHE A 73 -2.88 3.86 11.31
N GLY A 74 -3.14 4.01 10.02
CA GLY A 74 -4.47 4.34 9.50
C GLY A 74 -4.45 5.40 8.40
N PHE A 75 -5.58 6.03 8.12
CA PHE A 75 -5.68 7.11 7.15
C PHE A 75 -6.94 7.93 7.41
N GLN A 76 -6.96 9.18 6.98
CA GLN A 76 -8.07 10.10 7.24
C GLN A 76 -9.39 9.69 6.55
N VAL A 77 -9.30 8.89 5.48
CA VAL A 77 -10.44 8.40 4.71
C VAL A 77 -10.21 6.93 4.32
N PRO A 78 -11.29 6.17 4.05
CA PRO A 78 -11.12 4.87 3.40
C PRO A 78 -10.54 5.05 1.99
N THR A 79 -9.51 4.27 1.69
CA THR A 79 -8.95 4.11 0.34
C THR A 79 -9.51 2.86 -0.32
N TYR A 80 -9.15 2.66 -1.59
CA TYR A 80 -9.68 1.57 -2.40
C TYR A 80 -8.53 0.96 -3.21
N HIS A 81 -8.35 -0.35 -3.07
CA HIS A 81 -7.48 -1.14 -3.93
C HIS A 81 -8.38 -1.79 -4.99
N GLY A 82 -8.37 -1.25 -6.21
CA GLY A 82 -9.42 -1.54 -7.19
C GLY A 82 -10.81 -1.20 -6.63
N THR A 83 -11.71 -2.19 -6.59
CA THR A 83 -13.06 -2.03 -6.03
C THR A 83 -13.13 -2.32 -4.52
N LEU A 84 -12.05 -2.83 -3.93
CA LEU A 84 -12.01 -3.21 -2.52
C LEU A 84 -11.81 -1.98 -1.64
N ARG A 85 -12.82 -1.67 -0.82
CA ARG A 85 -12.69 -0.63 0.21
C ARG A 85 -11.75 -1.08 1.33
N GLN A 86 -10.66 -0.35 1.53
CA GLN A 86 -9.79 -0.48 2.69
C GLN A 86 -10.35 0.31 3.87
N ASP A 87 -10.47 -0.35 5.02
CA ASP A 87 -10.80 0.32 6.27
C ASP A 87 -9.51 0.82 6.93
N ASN A 88 -9.27 2.13 6.81
CA ASN A 88 -8.08 2.76 7.36
C ASN A 88 -8.31 3.37 8.75
N SER A 89 -9.23 2.80 9.52
CA SER A 89 -9.47 3.22 10.91
C SER A 89 -8.18 3.21 11.73
N TRP A 90 -8.00 4.24 12.54
CA TRP A 90 -6.75 4.48 13.25
C TRP A 90 -6.48 3.43 14.34
N THR A 91 -5.24 2.95 14.42
CA THR A 91 -4.76 2.04 15.47
C THR A 91 -3.39 2.49 16.00
N ASP A 92 -3.09 2.13 17.25
CA ASP A 92 -1.79 2.43 17.88
C ASP A 92 -0.70 1.40 17.51
N SER A 93 -1.07 0.25 16.94
CA SER A 93 -0.12 -0.77 16.49
C SER A 93 -0.39 -1.21 15.05
N TRP A 94 0.71 -1.51 14.35
CA TRP A 94 0.73 -2.09 13.02
C TRP A 94 0.10 -3.48 13.02
N GLU A 95 0.37 -4.29 14.03
CA GLU A 95 -0.26 -5.60 14.21
C GLU A 95 -1.79 -5.49 14.17
N ASN A 96 -2.38 -4.56 14.93
CA ASN A 96 -3.82 -4.37 14.96
C ASN A 96 -4.36 -3.82 13.63
N PHE A 97 -3.64 -2.86 13.03
CA PHE A 97 -4.03 -2.31 11.72
C PHE A 97 -4.10 -3.43 10.67
N PHE A 98 -3.04 -4.22 10.60
CA PHE A 98 -2.91 -5.30 9.65
C PHE A 98 -3.95 -6.40 9.88
N ALA A 99 -4.17 -6.80 11.12
CA ALA A 99 -5.19 -7.77 11.49
C ALA A 99 -6.60 -7.29 11.09
N HIS A 100 -6.94 -6.02 11.36
CA HIS A 100 -8.23 -5.47 10.96
C HIS A 100 -8.41 -5.44 9.43
N ALA A 101 -7.39 -5.00 8.70
CA ALA A 101 -7.43 -4.97 7.24
C ALA A 101 -7.62 -6.37 6.65
N LEU A 102 -6.89 -7.36 7.18
CA LEU A 102 -6.98 -8.74 6.72
C LEU A 102 -8.32 -9.39 7.08
N GLN A 103 -8.82 -9.20 8.30
CA GLN A 103 -10.13 -9.71 8.72
C GLN A 103 -11.21 -9.19 7.78
N ARG A 104 -11.13 -7.92 7.38
CA ARG A 104 -12.08 -7.34 6.45
C ARG A 104 -12.03 -8.00 5.07
N SER A 105 -10.85 -8.33 4.56
CA SER A 105 -10.71 -9.09 3.31
C SER A 105 -11.37 -10.46 3.41
N PHE A 106 -11.22 -11.17 4.53
CA PHE A 106 -11.91 -12.45 4.76
C PHE A 106 -13.42 -12.30 4.89
N ASP A 107 -13.92 -11.25 5.54
CA ASP A 107 -15.36 -10.99 5.64
C ASP A 107 -15.97 -10.74 4.26
N ILE A 108 -15.25 -10.02 3.39
CA ILE A 108 -15.68 -9.75 2.02
C ILE A 108 -15.66 -11.04 1.20
N GLU A 109 -14.59 -11.82 1.26
CA GLU A 109 -14.48 -13.12 0.60
C GLU A 109 -15.66 -14.04 0.97
N GLN A 110 -15.93 -14.20 2.27
CA GLN A 110 -17.03 -15.02 2.75
C GLN A 110 -18.41 -14.46 2.35
N SER A 111 -18.55 -13.14 2.26
CA SER A 111 -19.81 -12.52 1.82
C SER A 111 -20.12 -12.77 0.34
N VAL A 112 -19.09 -12.97 -0.48
CA VAL A 112 -19.20 -13.20 -1.93
C VAL A 112 -19.27 -14.70 -2.26
N ASN A 113 -18.41 -15.51 -1.63
CA ASN A 113 -18.23 -16.93 -1.96
C ASN A 113 -18.88 -17.88 -0.95
N GLY A 114 -19.39 -17.38 0.17
CA GLY A 114 -19.93 -18.18 1.27
C GLY A 114 -18.88 -18.59 2.29
N THR A 115 -19.33 -19.10 3.43
CA THR A 115 -18.47 -19.49 4.55
C THR A 115 -17.87 -20.90 4.35
N SER A 116 -16.57 -21.05 4.60
CA SER A 116 -15.89 -22.36 4.66
C SER A 116 -15.34 -22.62 6.07
N SER A 117 -15.68 -23.77 6.65
CA SER A 117 -15.16 -24.17 7.97
C SER A 117 -13.65 -24.34 7.99
N GLU A 118 -13.06 -24.73 6.85
CA GLU A 118 -11.61 -24.82 6.68
C GLU A 118 -10.97 -23.43 6.72
N ILE A 119 -11.51 -22.47 5.96
CA ILE A 119 -11.03 -21.09 5.94
C ILE A 119 -11.16 -20.45 7.33
N ILE A 120 -12.28 -20.67 8.02
CA ILE A 120 -12.49 -20.17 9.39
C ILE A 120 -11.43 -20.72 10.36
N GLY A 121 -11.13 -22.02 10.30
CA GLY A 121 -10.09 -22.64 11.13
C GLY A 121 -8.68 -22.12 10.84
N LEU A 122 -8.37 -21.87 9.57
CA LEU A 122 -7.10 -21.25 9.15
C LEU A 122 -7.00 -19.79 9.63
N CYS A 123 -8.08 -19.02 9.49
CA CYS A 123 -8.16 -17.64 9.99
C CYS A 123 -7.93 -17.59 11.50
N ASP A 124 -8.53 -18.51 12.27
CA ASP A 124 -8.34 -18.56 13.73
C ASP A 124 -6.86 -18.70 14.11
N SER A 125 -6.14 -19.61 13.43
CA SER A 125 -4.71 -19.81 13.64
C SER A 125 -3.88 -18.59 13.20
N LEU A 126 -4.27 -17.96 12.09
CA LEU A 126 -3.63 -16.78 11.53
C LEU A 126 -3.72 -15.58 12.49
N PHE A 127 -4.91 -15.27 12.99
CA PHE A 127 -5.14 -14.13 13.88
C PHE A 127 -4.65 -14.37 15.31
N LYS A 128 -4.78 -15.58 15.85
CA LYS A 128 -4.37 -15.87 17.25
C LYS A 128 -2.89 -16.16 17.43
N SER A 129 -2.20 -16.59 16.38
CA SER A 129 -0.82 -17.06 16.48
C SER A 129 0.10 -16.40 15.47
N VAL A 130 -0.19 -16.51 14.17
CA VAL A 130 0.77 -16.11 13.12
C VAL A 130 1.00 -14.59 13.14
N ILE A 131 -0.06 -13.79 13.09
CA ILE A 131 0.05 -12.32 13.08
C ILE A 131 0.75 -11.78 14.34
N PRO A 132 0.34 -12.16 15.57
CA PRO A 132 1.02 -11.68 16.78
C PRO A 132 2.50 -12.09 16.85
N ASN A 133 2.83 -13.32 16.42
CA ASN A 133 4.21 -13.81 16.47
C ASN A 133 5.11 -13.18 15.39
N LEU A 134 4.54 -12.76 14.26
CA LEU A 134 5.28 -12.14 13.17
C LEU A 134 5.38 -10.62 13.31
N LEU A 135 4.25 -9.94 13.55
CA LEU A 135 4.17 -8.48 13.54
C LEU A 135 4.38 -7.86 14.93
N GLY A 136 3.99 -8.55 16.00
CA GLY A 136 4.19 -8.06 17.36
C GLY A 136 5.66 -7.74 17.68
N PRO A 137 6.65 -8.59 17.31
CA PRO A 137 8.06 -8.28 17.50
C PRO A 137 8.58 -7.01 16.82
N LEU A 138 7.87 -6.44 15.84
CA LEU A 138 8.26 -5.18 15.18
C LEU A 138 8.11 -3.96 16.12
N GLN A 139 7.21 -4.03 17.10
CA GLN A 139 6.91 -2.95 18.05
C GLN A 139 7.18 -3.31 19.52
N ASN A 140 7.62 -4.55 19.78
CA ASN A 140 7.97 -5.01 21.12
C ASN A 140 9.46 -4.75 21.44
N GLN A 141 9.86 -5.00 22.69
CA GLN A 141 11.27 -4.91 23.13
C GLN A 141 11.91 -3.52 22.92
N SER A 142 11.15 -2.45 23.20
CA SER A 142 11.58 -1.06 23.02
C SER A 142 11.85 -0.65 21.58
N ARG A 143 11.32 -1.38 20.60
CA ARG A 143 11.32 -0.99 19.19
C ARG A 143 10.13 -0.10 18.93
N GLU A 144 10.39 1.04 18.30
CA GLU A 144 9.33 1.90 17.80
C GLU A 144 9.24 1.73 16.29
N LEU A 145 8.03 1.43 15.81
CA LEU A 145 7.74 1.38 14.40
C LEU A 145 7.06 2.69 14.00
N LYS A 146 7.75 3.47 13.16
CA LYS A 146 7.23 4.73 12.63
C LYS A 146 6.15 4.44 11.58
N PRO A 147 4.90 4.92 11.74
CA PRO A 147 3.93 4.91 10.65
C PRO A 147 4.40 5.86 9.54
N CYS A 148 4.66 5.31 8.36
CA CYS A 148 5.05 6.08 7.18
C CYS A 148 3.96 6.01 6.12
N LEU A 149 3.93 6.97 5.20
CA LEU A 149 2.94 7.00 4.13
C LEU A 149 3.28 5.92 3.10
N ASN A 150 2.45 4.88 3.03
CA ASN A 150 2.52 3.87 1.99
C ASN A 150 1.81 4.34 0.72
N HIS A 151 2.31 3.89 -0.43
CA HIS A 151 1.59 3.97 -1.70
C HIS A 151 0.34 3.07 -1.67
N GLY A 152 0.48 1.86 -1.12
CA GLY A 152 -0.57 0.87 -0.93
C GLY A 152 -0.71 -0.10 -2.11
N ASP A 153 -0.51 0.38 -3.35
CA ASP A 153 -0.71 -0.41 -4.58
C ASP A 153 0.42 -0.21 -5.60
N LEU A 154 1.69 -0.50 -5.23
CA LEU A 154 2.86 -0.13 -6.04
C LEU A 154 3.36 -1.25 -6.97
N TRP A 155 2.49 -1.77 -7.83
CA TRP A 155 2.84 -2.73 -8.87
C TRP A 155 3.28 -2.02 -10.18
N SER A 156 3.72 -2.80 -11.18
CA SER A 156 4.29 -2.29 -12.43
C SER A 156 3.36 -1.43 -13.30
N GLY A 157 2.05 -1.46 -13.03
CA GLY A 157 1.07 -0.58 -13.65
C GLY A 157 0.98 0.82 -13.04
N ASN A 158 1.46 1.01 -11.81
CA ASN A 158 1.23 2.21 -11.01
C ASN A 158 2.48 3.11 -10.86
N PHE A 159 3.45 2.91 -11.75
CA PHE A 159 4.55 3.84 -11.93
C PHE A 159 4.96 3.98 -13.40
N ALA A 160 5.49 5.14 -13.75
CA ALA A 160 5.91 5.47 -15.11
C ALA A 160 7.06 6.48 -15.11
N LEU A 161 7.69 6.68 -16.26
CA LEU A 161 8.71 7.73 -16.45
C LEU A 161 8.06 8.94 -17.14
N ASP A 162 8.12 10.12 -16.51
CA ASP A 162 7.75 11.37 -17.17
C ASP A 162 8.78 11.69 -18.27
N LEU A 163 8.31 11.79 -19.51
CA LEU A 163 9.15 12.05 -20.68
C LEU A 163 9.72 13.46 -20.70
N ARG A 164 9.15 14.40 -19.94
CA ARG A 164 9.64 15.77 -19.86
C ARG A 164 10.75 15.93 -18.83
N THR A 165 10.58 15.36 -17.64
CA THR A 165 11.53 15.53 -16.53
C THR A 165 12.47 14.35 -16.35
N HIS A 166 12.21 13.22 -17.01
CA HIS A 166 12.90 11.93 -16.82
C HIS A 166 12.86 11.43 -15.37
N ARG A 167 11.80 11.78 -14.63
CA ARG A 167 11.58 11.33 -13.25
C ARG A 167 10.58 10.17 -13.23
N ILE A 168 10.78 9.27 -12.28
CA ILE A 168 9.79 8.25 -11.95
C ILE A 168 8.59 8.92 -11.28
N ILE A 169 7.40 8.63 -11.78
CA ILE A 169 6.11 9.09 -11.26
C ILE A 169 5.37 7.86 -10.73
N VAL A 170 4.88 7.93 -9.49
CA VAL A 170 3.97 6.95 -8.89
C VAL A 170 2.56 7.53 -8.83
N PHE A 171 1.55 6.71 -9.12
CA PHE A 171 0.15 7.14 -9.28
C PHE A 171 -0.81 5.99 -8.92
N ASP A 172 -2.11 6.29 -8.89
CA ASP A 172 -3.17 5.32 -8.52
C ASP A 172 -2.98 4.70 -7.13
N ALA A 173 -2.60 5.54 -6.17
CA ALA A 173 -2.32 5.12 -4.81
C ALA A 173 -3.58 4.89 -3.96
N CYS A 174 -3.52 3.86 -3.12
CA CYS A 174 -4.51 3.55 -2.10
C CYS A 174 -3.93 3.77 -0.69
N SER A 175 -3.31 4.94 -0.51
CA SER A 175 -2.44 5.28 0.61
C SER A 175 -3.03 5.09 2.00
N PHE A 176 -2.13 4.77 2.93
CA PHE A 176 -2.38 4.75 4.37
C PHE A 176 -1.04 4.91 5.12
N TRP A 177 -1.11 5.22 6.41
CA TRP A 177 0.02 5.25 7.33
C TRP A 177 0.27 3.84 7.85
N GLY A 178 1.36 3.22 7.41
CA GLY A 178 1.67 1.82 7.63
C GLY A 178 3.15 1.55 7.89
N HIS A 179 3.49 0.27 7.93
CA HIS A 179 4.87 -0.18 7.90
C HIS A 179 5.43 -0.05 6.48
N ASN A 180 6.66 0.46 6.35
CA ASN A 180 7.28 0.75 5.05
C ASN A 180 7.45 -0.50 4.16
N GLU A 181 7.62 -1.69 4.75
CA GLU A 181 7.81 -2.93 3.99
C GLU A 181 6.52 -3.43 3.32
N TYR A 182 5.35 -2.87 3.68
CA TYR A 182 4.09 -3.21 3.03
C TYR A 182 4.09 -2.94 1.51
N ASP A 183 4.76 -1.88 1.06
CA ASP A 183 4.85 -1.58 -0.38
C ASP A 183 5.86 -2.46 -1.12
N LEU A 184 6.79 -3.08 -0.40
CA LEU A 184 7.77 -4.02 -0.97
C LEU A 184 7.15 -5.39 -1.29
N ALA A 185 5.98 -5.69 -0.72
CA ALA A 185 5.24 -6.91 -1.04
C ALA A 185 4.99 -7.08 -2.55
N GLU A 186 4.80 -5.97 -3.28
CA GLU A 186 4.62 -5.99 -4.73
C GLU A 186 5.93 -6.27 -5.49
N TRP A 187 7.08 -6.12 -4.83
CA TRP A 187 8.43 -6.32 -5.37
C TRP A 187 9.14 -7.56 -4.77
N GLY A 188 8.37 -8.43 -4.13
CA GLY A 188 8.90 -9.62 -3.47
C GLY A 188 9.52 -10.64 -4.44
N PRO A 189 10.37 -11.56 -3.94
CA PRO A 189 11.05 -12.58 -4.73
C PRO A 189 10.08 -13.55 -5.45
N SER A 190 8.82 -13.59 -5.04
CA SER A 190 7.75 -14.42 -5.60
C SER A 190 7.20 -13.95 -6.96
N ARG A 191 7.57 -12.76 -7.46
CA ARG A 191 7.06 -12.22 -8.73
C ARG A 191 8.04 -12.35 -9.90
N SER A 192 9.22 -11.75 -9.78
CA SER A 192 10.27 -11.85 -10.80
C SER A 192 11.64 -11.49 -10.21
N ASN A 193 12.71 -11.92 -10.88
CA ASN A 193 14.07 -11.53 -10.50
C ASN A 193 14.28 -10.01 -10.55
N PHE A 194 13.54 -9.31 -11.42
CA PHE A 194 13.63 -7.86 -11.55
C PHE A 194 13.01 -7.13 -10.35
N ASP A 195 11.86 -7.61 -9.90
CA ASP A 195 11.18 -7.11 -8.71
C ASP A 195 12.05 -7.29 -7.46
N HIS A 196 12.69 -8.45 -7.33
CA HIS A 196 13.60 -8.71 -6.22
C HIS A 196 14.76 -7.71 -6.15
N CYS A 197 15.35 -7.34 -7.29
CA CYS A 197 16.41 -6.33 -7.34
C CYS A 197 15.94 -4.93 -6.89
N LEU A 198 14.66 -4.59 -7.06
CA LEU A 198 14.09 -3.34 -6.56
C LEU A 198 14.04 -3.33 -5.03
N SER A 199 13.58 -4.43 -4.43
CA SER A 199 13.55 -4.59 -2.96
C SER A 199 14.96 -4.55 -2.34
N GLU A 200 15.93 -5.27 -2.92
CA GLU A 200 17.33 -5.21 -2.46
C GLU A 200 17.91 -3.79 -2.57
N THR A 201 17.57 -3.07 -3.64
CA THR A 201 18.03 -1.69 -3.83
C THR A 201 17.35 -0.73 -2.87
N TYR A 202 16.08 -0.96 -2.53
CA TYR A 202 15.36 -0.21 -1.50
C TYR A 202 16.05 -0.36 -0.13
N HIS A 203 16.47 -1.58 0.22
CA HIS A 203 17.12 -1.86 1.51
C HIS A 203 18.51 -1.24 1.67
N LYS A 204 19.11 -0.71 0.60
CA LYS A 204 20.30 0.17 0.69
C LYS A 204 19.98 1.54 1.31
N TRP A 205 18.71 1.96 1.32
CA TRP A 205 18.24 3.22 1.89
C TRP A 205 17.57 3.03 3.25
N ILE A 206 16.72 2.00 3.41
CA ILE A 206 16.07 1.65 4.67
C ILE A 206 16.39 0.18 5.02
N PRO A 207 17.19 -0.08 6.06
CA PRO A 207 17.48 -1.44 6.49
C PRO A 207 16.21 -2.24 6.80
N ILE A 208 16.27 -3.56 6.62
CA ILE A 208 15.17 -4.47 6.98
C ILE A 208 14.84 -4.28 8.46
N SER A 209 13.54 -4.23 8.76
CA SER A 209 13.01 -4.05 10.10
C SER A 209 13.29 -5.29 10.93
N PRO A 210 13.91 -5.17 12.10
CA PRO A 210 14.13 -6.33 12.95
C PRO A 210 12.79 -6.76 13.57
N PRO A 211 12.52 -8.08 13.75
CA PRO A 211 13.40 -9.18 13.36
C PRO A 211 13.41 -9.38 11.85
N GLU A 212 14.60 -9.54 11.27
CA GLU A 212 14.77 -9.82 9.84
C GLU A 212 14.13 -11.18 9.53
N ASN A 213 12.91 -11.15 8.99
CA ASN A 213 12.12 -12.34 8.76
C ASN A 213 11.43 -12.27 7.41
N GLN A 214 11.97 -13.02 6.44
CA GLN A 214 11.44 -13.13 5.08
C GLN A 214 9.96 -13.54 5.02
N ILE A 215 9.45 -14.21 6.07
CA ILE A 215 8.04 -14.62 6.17
C ILE A 215 7.11 -13.40 6.24
N ILE A 216 7.55 -12.28 6.79
CA ILE A 216 6.75 -11.05 6.86
C ILE A 216 6.51 -10.53 5.44
N ASP A 217 7.54 -10.46 4.61
CA ASP A 217 7.44 -10.04 3.20
C ASP A 217 6.50 -10.96 2.40
N ASP A 218 6.69 -12.28 2.56
CA ASP A 218 5.88 -13.28 1.86
C ASP A 218 4.40 -13.23 2.32
N MET A 219 4.15 -13.01 3.61
CA MET A 219 2.80 -12.88 4.16
C MET A 219 2.10 -11.61 3.65
N MET A 220 2.81 -10.48 3.65
CA MET A 220 2.29 -9.22 3.10
C MET A 220 1.92 -9.38 1.62
N TYR A 221 2.75 -10.09 0.86
CA TYR A 221 2.48 -10.44 -0.54
C TYR A 221 1.26 -11.33 -0.72
N LEU A 222 1.16 -12.44 0.04
CA LEU A 222 0.05 -13.37 -0.07
C LEU A 222 -1.28 -12.69 0.25
N ILE A 223 -1.32 -11.82 1.25
CA ILE A 223 -2.53 -11.11 1.67
C ILE A 223 -3.02 -10.13 0.62
N LYS A 224 -2.12 -9.45 -0.10
CA LYS A 224 -2.50 -8.61 -1.25
C LYS A 224 -3.10 -9.43 -2.39
N ARG A 225 -2.55 -10.63 -2.66
CA ARG A 225 -2.97 -11.50 -3.78
C ARG A 225 -4.28 -12.25 -3.55
N TYR A 226 -4.61 -12.57 -2.29
CA TYR A 226 -5.86 -13.28 -1.96
C TYR A 226 -7.08 -12.35 -1.86
N CYS A 227 -6.91 -11.05 -2.11
CA CYS A 227 -8.07 -10.23 -2.47
C CYS A 227 -8.38 -10.46 -3.95
N PRO A 228 -9.55 -11.01 -4.30
CA PRO A 228 -9.83 -11.39 -5.67
C PRO A 228 -9.77 -10.14 -6.54
N GLU A 229 -8.75 -10.07 -7.40
CA GLU A 229 -8.84 -9.28 -8.62
C GLU A 229 -10.15 -9.70 -9.27
N SER A 230 -11.12 -8.78 -9.29
CA SER A 230 -12.31 -8.92 -10.08
C SER A 230 -11.84 -9.08 -11.52
N GLN A 231 -11.84 -10.32 -12.02
CA GLN A 231 -11.81 -10.61 -13.44
C GLN A 231 -12.99 -9.88 -14.08
N VAL A 232 -12.75 -8.67 -14.58
CA VAL A 232 -13.63 -7.94 -15.49
C VAL A 232 -12.75 -7.21 -16.51
#